data_AF-A0A7Y0BPV9-F1
#
_entry.id   AF-A0A7Y0BPV9-F1
#
_cell.length_a   1.000
_cell.length_b   1.000
_cell.length_c   1.000
_cell.angle_alpha   90.00
_cell.angle_beta   90.00
_cell.angle_gamma   90.00
#
_symmetry.space_group_name_H-M   'P 1'
#
loop_
_entity.id
_entity.type
_entity.pdbx_description
1 polymer ?
#
loop_
_entity_poly.entity_id
_entity_poly.type
_entity_poly.pdbx_seq_one_letter_code
_entity_poly.pdbx_strand_id
1 'polypeptide(L)'
;MLIHHPARPPLQVTAVSARIIGFDANWLSIRWRVDGTAALVVPPFAGKRRADGLWQATCFELFVQGADAPAYAEFNFSPSERWAAYSFADVRAGMADRPVAPQPTCTPRRGQNVLIFDAVLPASALPPLPARYGLTAVIEEEGGHKSYWAMAHGGEAPDFHDPACFHGHLTAPSGP
;
A
#
# COMPACT_ATOMS: atom_id res chain seq x y z
N MET A 1 11.21 -4.07 -6.49
CA MET A 1 10.33 -5.26 -6.63
C MET A 1 9.78 -5.57 -5.25
N LEU A 2 8.55 -6.07 -5.16
CA LEU A 2 8.03 -6.63 -3.92
C LEU A 2 8.26 -8.16 -3.94
N ILE A 3 8.40 -8.75 -2.76
CA ILE A 3 8.54 -10.20 -2.58
C ILE A 3 7.27 -10.74 -1.93
N HIS A 4 6.76 -11.87 -2.43
CA HIS A 4 5.64 -12.54 -1.77
C HIS A 4 6.13 -13.22 -0.49
N HIS A 5 5.26 -13.29 0.51
CA HIS A 5 5.55 -14.01 1.74
C HIS A 5 5.66 -15.53 1.43
N PRO A 6 6.66 -16.25 1.96
CA PRO A 6 6.86 -17.67 1.64
C PRO A 6 5.71 -18.57 2.11
N ALA A 7 5.09 -18.27 3.26
CA ALA A 7 3.93 -19.02 3.76
C ALA A 7 2.65 -18.87 2.90
N ARG A 8 2.61 -17.91 1.97
CA ARG A 8 1.42 -17.58 1.16
C ARG A 8 1.84 -17.22 -0.28
N PRO A 9 2.39 -18.18 -1.04
CA PRO A 9 2.85 -17.93 -2.41
C PRO A 9 1.66 -17.63 -3.34
N PRO A 10 1.86 -16.86 -4.43
CA PRO A 10 0.84 -16.65 -5.47
C PRO A 10 0.55 -17.93 -6.25
N LEU A 11 -0.58 -17.97 -6.97
CA LEU A 11 -0.94 -19.04 -7.91
C LEU A 11 -0.42 -18.75 -9.32
N GLN A 12 -0.86 -17.64 -9.92
CA GLN A 12 -0.55 -17.24 -11.30
C GLN A 12 0.13 -15.87 -11.38
N VAL A 13 -0.07 -15.00 -10.39
CA VAL A 13 0.63 -13.71 -10.31
C VAL A 13 2.13 -13.94 -10.24
N THR A 14 2.86 -13.42 -11.23
CA THR A 14 4.29 -13.71 -11.40
C THR A 14 5.20 -12.67 -10.79
N ALA A 15 4.74 -11.41 -10.70
CA ALA A 15 5.50 -10.35 -10.09
C ALA A 15 4.60 -9.20 -9.60
N VAL A 16 5.03 -8.57 -8.51
CA VAL A 16 4.49 -7.29 -8.05
C VAL A 16 5.64 -6.31 -7.86
N SER A 17 5.52 -5.12 -8.44
CA SER A 17 6.45 -4.02 -8.20
C SER A 17 5.71 -2.78 -7.74
N ALA A 18 6.32 -2.04 -6.84
CA ALA A 18 5.80 -0.78 -6.34
C ALA A 18 6.92 0.26 -6.30
N ARG A 19 6.57 1.52 -6.57
CA ARG A 19 7.51 2.65 -6.50
C ARG A 19 6.76 3.95 -6.25
N ILE A 20 7.39 4.85 -5.48
CA ILE A 20 7.02 6.26 -5.48
C ILE A 20 7.48 6.84 -6.83
N ILE A 21 6.56 7.43 -7.59
CA ILE A 21 6.80 7.97 -8.93
C ILE A 21 6.81 9.51 -8.97
N GLY A 22 6.43 10.15 -7.88
CA GLY A 22 6.45 11.60 -7.74
C GLY A 22 6.23 11.98 -6.28
N PHE A 23 6.95 13.01 -5.83
CA PHE A 23 6.75 13.60 -4.52
C PHE A 23 7.08 15.09 -4.59
N ASP A 24 6.08 15.93 -4.31
CA ASP A 24 6.22 17.38 -4.22
C ASP A 24 5.58 17.91 -2.93
N ALA A 25 5.55 19.24 -2.77
CA ALA A 25 5.00 19.89 -1.57
C ALA A 25 3.52 19.56 -1.29
N ASN A 26 2.77 19.14 -2.30
CA ASN A 26 1.33 18.91 -2.22
C ASN A 26 0.98 17.42 -2.28
N TRP A 27 1.72 16.61 -3.04
CA TRP A 27 1.29 15.26 -3.41
C TRP A 27 2.41 14.23 -3.34
N LEU A 28 2.05 13.05 -2.84
CA LEU A 28 2.80 11.81 -3.03
C LEU A 28 2.07 10.95 -4.07
N SER A 29 2.80 10.47 -5.07
CA SER A 29 2.28 9.62 -6.15
C SER A 29 3.01 8.28 -6.15
N ILE A 30 2.25 7.18 -6.15
CA ILE A 30 2.77 5.81 -6.03
C ILE A 30 2.16 4.96 -7.13
N ARG A 31 2.97 4.08 -7.71
CA ARG A 31 2.56 3.12 -8.73
C ARG A 31 2.86 1.71 -8.28
N TRP A 32 1.85 0.85 -8.35
CA TRP A 32 1.99 -0.60 -8.35
C TRP A 32 1.80 -1.14 -9.76
N ARG A 33 2.52 -2.22 -10.06
CA ARG A 33 2.35 -3.06 -11.24
C ARG A 33 2.26 -4.51 -10.77
N VAL A 34 1.23 -5.21 -11.22
CA VAL A 34 1.02 -6.65 -11.02
C VAL A 34 1.07 -7.32 -12.38
N ASP A 35 1.94 -8.30 -12.54
CA ASP A 35 2.09 -9.12 -13.75
C ASP A 35 1.51 -10.53 -13.50
N GLY A 36 0.97 -11.18 -14.56
CA GLY A 36 0.34 -12.50 -14.41
C GLY A 36 -1.09 -12.41 -13.85
N THR A 37 -1.91 -11.50 -14.40
CA THR A 37 -3.21 -11.14 -13.81
C THR A 37 -4.39 -11.97 -14.31
N ALA A 38 -4.14 -13.13 -14.93
CA ALA A 38 -5.20 -13.96 -15.52
C ALA A 38 -6.24 -14.40 -14.46
N ALA A 39 -5.79 -14.81 -13.28
CA ALA A 39 -6.66 -15.18 -12.15
C ALA A 39 -6.85 -14.04 -11.13
N LEU A 40 -6.41 -12.81 -11.42
CA LEU A 40 -6.48 -11.70 -10.46
C LEU A 40 -7.93 -11.27 -10.21
N VAL A 41 -8.36 -11.33 -8.95
CA VAL A 41 -9.64 -10.80 -8.50
C VAL A 41 -9.47 -9.32 -8.17
N VAL A 42 -10.24 -8.46 -8.84
CA VAL A 42 -10.25 -7.03 -8.60
C VAL A 42 -11.58 -6.67 -7.93
N PRO A 43 -11.58 -5.99 -6.77
CA PRO A 43 -12.83 -5.62 -6.10
C PRO A 43 -13.67 -4.72 -7.01
N PRO A 44 -15.02 -4.86 -6.99
CA PRO A 44 -15.90 -4.08 -7.84
C PRO A 44 -15.82 -2.59 -7.48
N PHE A 45 -16.05 -1.74 -8.47
CA PHE A 45 -16.08 -0.29 -8.28
C PHE A 45 -17.12 0.10 -7.21
N ALA A 46 -16.68 0.88 -6.21
CA ALA A 46 -17.52 1.31 -5.09
C ALA A 46 -17.47 2.83 -4.85
N GLY A 47 -16.71 3.56 -5.69
CA GLY A 47 -16.53 5.00 -5.69
C GLY A 47 -15.55 5.52 -4.64
N LYS A 48 -14.99 6.70 -4.91
CA LYS A 48 -14.05 7.44 -4.06
C LYS A 48 -14.59 7.80 -2.67
N ARG A 49 -14.45 6.88 -1.72
CA ARG A 49 -14.89 7.04 -0.32
C ARG A 49 -14.01 6.24 0.64
N ARG A 50 -13.95 6.70 1.88
CA ARG A 50 -13.31 5.94 2.97
C ARG A 50 -14.06 4.62 3.21
N ALA A 51 -13.35 3.53 3.47
CA ALA A 51 -13.92 2.26 3.94
C ALA A 51 -12.86 1.39 4.61
N ASP A 52 -13.25 0.66 5.66
CA ASP A 52 -12.39 -0.28 6.36
C ASP A 52 -12.38 -1.66 5.68
N GLY A 53 -11.44 -2.52 6.08
CA GLY A 53 -11.40 -3.92 5.65
C GLY A 53 -10.96 -4.14 4.19
N LEU A 54 -10.29 -3.16 3.57
CA LEU A 54 -9.84 -3.24 2.18
C LEU A 54 -8.89 -4.41 1.92
N TRP A 55 -8.10 -4.79 2.94
CA TRP A 55 -7.18 -5.95 2.95
C TRP A 55 -7.89 -7.31 2.79
N GLN A 56 -9.22 -7.35 2.85
CA GLN A 56 -9.99 -8.58 2.61
C GLN A 56 -10.09 -8.93 1.12
N ALA A 57 -9.65 -8.06 0.21
CA ALA A 57 -9.57 -8.31 -1.22
C ALA A 57 -8.24 -7.75 -1.77
N THR A 58 -8.07 -7.73 -3.09
CA THR A 58 -6.91 -7.06 -3.72
C THR A 58 -6.86 -5.58 -3.31
N CYS A 59 -5.80 -5.20 -2.60
CA CYS A 59 -5.50 -3.83 -2.17
C CYS A 59 -3.99 -3.56 -2.21
N PHE A 60 -3.65 -2.27 -2.10
CA PHE A 60 -2.28 -1.77 -2.11
C PHE A 60 -2.10 -0.84 -0.92
N GLU A 61 -0.97 -0.94 -0.22
CA GLU A 61 -0.79 -0.16 1.01
C GLU A 61 0.56 0.53 1.06
N LEU A 62 0.56 1.67 1.74
CA LEU A 62 1.73 2.44 2.11
C LEU A 62 1.77 2.51 3.64
N PHE A 63 2.91 2.12 4.21
CA PHE A 63 3.24 2.35 5.61
C PHE A 63 4.33 3.41 5.69
N VAL A 64 4.20 4.39 6.60
CA VAL A 64 5.18 5.47 6.79
C VAL A 64 5.44 5.66 8.27
N GLN A 65 6.70 5.50 8.69
CA GLN A 65 7.16 5.69 10.07
C GLN A 65 8.12 6.87 10.12
N GLY A 66 7.82 7.86 10.97
CA GLY A 66 8.73 8.99 11.20
C GLY A 66 10.03 8.54 11.89
N ALA A 67 11.10 9.34 11.77
CA ALA A 67 12.42 8.95 12.26
C ALA A 67 12.50 8.69 13.79
N ASP A 68 11.69 9.40 14.59
CA ASP A 68 11.94 9.53 16.03
C ASP A 68 11.00 8.69 16.93
N ALA A 69 10.05 7.93 16.36
CA ALA A 69 9.04 7.22 17.14
C ALA A 69 8.57 5.91 16.49
N PRO A 70 8.09 4.93 17.29
CA PRO A 70 7.49 3.71 16.74
C PRO A 70 6.19 4.00 15.97
N ALA A 71 5.55 5.15 16.23
CA ALA A 71 4.32 5.57 15.58
C ALA A 71 4.47 5.64 14.05
N TYR A 72 3.45 5.13 13.35
CA TYR A 72 3.42 5.11 11.89
C TYR A 72 2.01 5.40 11.37
N ALA A 73 1.95 5.82 10.12
CA ALA A 73 0.72 5.93 9.36
C ALA A 73 0.61 4.75 8.40
N GLU A 74 -0.60 4.25 8.24
CA GLU A 74 -0.98 3.25 7.25
C GLU A 74 -1.97 3.89 6.28
N PHE A 75 -1.79 3.67 4.99
CA PHE A 75 -2.71 4.08 3.94
C PHE A 75 -3.07 2.87 3.09
N ASN A 76 -4.36 2.58 2.97
CA ASN A 76 -4.88 1.49 2.15
C ASN A 76 -5.55 2.07 0.92
N PHE A 77 -5.30 1.46 -0.24
CA PHE A 77 -5.87 1.86 -1.52
C PHE A 77 -6.45 0.63 -2.22
N SER A 78 -7.66 0.78 -2.75
CA SER A 78 -8.35 -0.31 -3.44
C SER A 78 -8.63 0.05 -4.90
N PRO A 79 -8.54 -0.90 -5.84
CA PRO A 79 -9.08 -0.74 -7.19
C PRO A 79 -10.56 -0.34 -7.25
N SER A 80 -11.32 -0.55 -6.17
CA SER A 80 -12.72 -0.10 -6.04
C SER A 80 -12.89 1.42 -5.90
N GLU A 81 -11.79 2.18 -5.89
CA GLU A 81 -11.65 3.59 -5.47
C GLU A 81 -11.80 3.84 -3.98
N ARG A 82 -12.02 2.80 -3.17
CA ARG A 82 -12.02 2.94 -1.72
C ARG A 82 -10.61 3.14 -1.19
N TRP A 83 -10.53 3.87 -0.09
CA TRP A 83 -9.28 4.13 0.62
C TRP A 83 -9.50 4.10 2.13
N ALA A 84 -8.43 3.89 2.89
CA ALA A 84 -8.43 4.07 4.33
C ALA A 84 -7.09 4.67 4.77
N ALA A 85 -7.08 5.29 5.95
CA ALA A 85 -5.84 5.80 6.51
C ALA A 85 -5.88 5.70 8.03
N TYR A 86 -4.85 5.15 8.65
CA TYR A 86 -4.81 4.96 10.10
C TYR A 86 -3.50 5.52 10.65
N SER A 87 -3.54 6.00 11.88
CA SER A 87 -2.34 6.29 12.68
C SER A 87 -2.24 5.23 13.75
N PHE A 88 -1.03 4.74 14.00
CA PHE A 88 -0.71 3.81 15.07
C PHE A 88 0.32 4.46 16.00
N ALA A 89 0.18 4.22 17.30
CA ALA A 89 1.15 4.66 18.29
C ALA A 89 2.37 3.72 18.37
N ASP A 90 2.15 2.44 18.09
CA ASP A 90 3.17 1.38 18.04
C ASP A 90 2.63 0.21 17.17
N VAL A 91 3.42 -0.85 16.99
CA VAL A 91 3.05 -2.04 16.21
C VAL A 91 1.68 -2.57 16.66
N ARG A 92 0.68 -2.45 15.76
CA ARG A 92 -0.72 -2.85 15.99
C ARG A 92 -1.38 -2.23 17.23
N ALA A 93 -0.84 -1.14 17.77
CA ALA A 93 -1.33 -0.50 18.98
C ALA A 93 -1.77 0.95 18.72
N GLY A 94 -2.83 1.37 19.43
CA GLY A 94 -3.32 2.75 19.38
C GLY A 94 -3.86 3.16 18.00
N MET A 95 -4.47 2.23 17.25
CA MET A 95 -5.06 2.51 15.95
C MET A 95 -6.13 3.61 16.07
N ALA A 96 -5.96 4.68 15.30
CA ALA A 96 -6.91 5.77 15.18
C ALA A 96 -7.06 6.19 13.72
N ASP A 97 -8.22 6.72 13.37
CA ASP A 97 -8.44 7.29 12.04
C ASP A 97 -7.49 8.44 11.77
N ARG A 98 -6.77 8.35 10.65
CA ARG A 98 -5.94 9.44 10.15
C ARG A 98 -6.79 10.36 9.25
N PRO A 99 -6.87 11.67 9.54
CA PRO A 99 -7.50 12.63 8.66
C PRO A 99 -6.72 12.75 7.35
N VAL A 100 -7.42 12.70 6.22
CA VAL A 100 -6.83 12.90 4.89
C VAL A 100 -7.75 13.79 4.07
N ALA A 101 -7.25 14.98 3.74
CA ALA A 101 -7.95 15.94 2.90
C ALA A 101 -6.92 16.70 2.03
N PRO A 102 -7.13 16.78 0.70
CA PRO A 102 -8.18 16.12 -0.09
C PRO A 102 -8.08 14.58 -0.10
N GLN A 103 -9.17 13.91 -0.48
CA GLN A 103 -9.22 12.43 -0.49
C GLN A 103 -8.25 11.83 -1.54
N PRO A 104 -7.56 10.71 -1.23
CA PRO A 104 -6.68 10.04 -2.17
C PRO A 104 -7.39 9.57 -3.43
N THR A 105 -6.73 9.68 -4.59
CA THR A 105 -7.22 9.16 -5.87
C THR A 105 -6.59 7.79 -6.14
N CYS A 106 -7.42 6.82 -6.56
CA CYS A 106 -7.01 5.47 -6.91
C CYS A 106 -7.36 5.20 -8.37
N THR A 107 -6.38 4.88 -9.21
CA THR A 107 -6.56 4.74 -10.66
C THR A 107 -6.08 3.37 -11.14
N PRO A 108 -6.96 2.36 -11.19
CA PRO A 108 -6.65 1.07 -11.78
C PRO A 108 -6.66 1.14 -13.32
N ARG A 109 -5.69 0.49 -13.95
CA ARG A 109 -5.59 0.32 -15.41
C ARG A 109 -5.25 -1.13 -15.72
N ARG A 110 -6.22 -1.86 -16.28
CA ARG A 110 -6.06 -3.26 -16.69
C ARG A 110 -5.59 -3.34 -18.14
N GLY A 111 -4.53 -4.12 -18.37
CA GLY A 111 -4.16 -4.67 -19.67
C GLY A 111 -4.48 -6.17 -19.72
N GLN A 112 -4.05 -6.84 -20.80
CA GLN A 112 -4.35 -8.26 -21.03
C GLN A 112 -3.80 -9.19 -19.92
N ASN A 113 -2.59 -8.90 -19.41
CA ASN A 113 -1.94 -9.72 -18.37
C ASN A 113 -1.20 -8.87 -17.32
N VAL A 114 -1.64 -7.62 -17.16
CA VAL A 114 -1.03 -6.64 -16.26
C VAL A 114 -2.10 -5.77 -15.64
N LEU A 115 -1.95 -5.45 -14.35
CA LEU A 115 -2.66 -4.37 -13.68
C LEU A 115 -1.64 -3.30 -13.31
N ILE A 116 -1.89 -2.06 -13.74
CA ILE A 116 -1.21 -0.88 -13.20
C ILE A 116 -2.18 -0.19 -12.26
N PHE A 117 -1.73 0.13 -11.05
CA PHE A 117 -2.53 0.84 -10.07
C PHE A 117 -1.75 2.05 -9.57
N ASP A 118 -2.29 3.24 -9.79
CA ASP A 118 -1.73 4.49 -9.28
C ASP A 118 -2.54 4.98 -8.09
N ALA A 119 -1.87 5.37 -7.01
CA ALA A 119 -2.47 6.10 -5.90
C ALA A 119 -1.81 7.47 -5.75
N VAL A 120 -2.61 8.48 -5.48
CA VAL A 120 -2.15 9.85 -5.18
C VAL A 120 -2.79 10.30 -3.88
N LEU A 121 -1.98 10.70 -2.91
CA LEU A 121 -2.42 11.20 -1.60
C LEU A 121 -1.74 12.53 -1.26
N PRO A 122 -2.38 13.40 -0.47
CA PRO A 122 -1.79 14.69 -0.11
C PRO A 122 -0.54 14.49 0.76
N ALA A 123 0.52 15.21 0.46
CA ALA A 123 1.78 15.20 1.21
C ALA A 123 1.58 15.62 2.68
N SER A 124 0.62 16.51 2.94
CA SER A 124 0.22 16.93 4.30
C SER A 124 -0.36 15.80 5.14
N ALA A 125 -0.81 14.71 4.52
CA ALA A 125 -1.25 13.52 5.24
C ALA A 125 -0.07 12.63 5.63
N LEU A 126 1.18 12.88 5.25
CA LEU A 126 2.30 12.05 5.70
C LEU A 126 2.72 12.39 7.14
N PRO A 127 3.31 11.44 7.89
CA PRO A 127 4.08 11.76 9.09
C PRO A 127 5.24 12.73 8.81
N PRO A 128 5.83 13.35 9.84
CA PRO A 128 7.02 14.18 9.69
C PRO A 128 8.15 13.43 8.98
N LEU A 129 8.87 14.15 8.12
CA LEU A 129 10.02 13.65 7.38
C LEU A 129 11.33 14.09 8.05
N PRO A 130 12.44 13.33 7.89
CA PRO A 130 12.56 12.10 7.12
C PRO A 130 11.80 10.93 7.74
N ALA A 131 11.38 9.99 6.91
CA ALA A 131 10.61 8.83 7.32
C ALA A 131 11.12 7.56 6.63
N ARG A 132 10.89 6.41 7.27
CA ARG A 132 10.97 5.10 6.63
C ARG A 132 9.60 4.76 6.04
N TYR A 133 9.58 3.99 4.96
CA TYR A 133 8.32 3.54 4.36
C TYR A 133 8.36 2.07 3.93
N GLY A 134 7.19 1.44 3.92
CA GLY A 134 6.94 0.14 3.33
C GLY A 134 5.87 0.26 2.25
N LEU A 135 6.09 -0.38 1.10
CA LEU A 135 5.07 -0.58 0.08
C LEU A 135 4.68 -2.05 0.06
N THR A 136 3.38 -2.31 0.12
CA THR A 136 2.82 -3.66 0.20
C THR A 136 1.65 -3.83 -0.75
N ALA A 137 1.22 -5.07 -0.93
CA ALA A 137 -0.01 -5.43 -1.61
C ALA A 137 -0.58 -6.73 -1.06
N VAL A 138 -1.89 -6.75 -0.82
CA VAL A 138 -2.65 -8.01 -0.73
C VAL A 138 -3.17 -8.29 -2.13
N ILE A 139 -2.88 -9.48 -2.65
CA ILE A 139 -3.31 -9.89 -3.98
C ILE A 139 -4.23 -11.10 -3.83
N GLU A 140 -5.48 -10.92 -4.24
CA GLU A 140 -6.48 -11.98 -4.29
C GLU A 140 -6.54 -12.58 -5.69
N GLU A 141 -6.46 -13.89 -5.77
CA GLU A 141 -6.67 -14.68 -6.97
C GLU A 141 -7.96 -15.51 -6.84
N GLU A 142 -8.44 -16.04 -7.96
CA GLU A 142 -9.65 -16.86 -8.01
C GLU A 142 -9.67 -17.97 -6.95
N GLY A 143 -10.86 -18.28 -6.43
CA GLY A 143 -11.02 -19.21 -5.32
C GLY A 143 -10.73 -18.60 -3.94
N GLY A 144 -10.53 -17.29 -3.85
CA GLY A 144 -10.28 -16.57 -2.59
C GLY A 144 -8.85 -16.74 -2.08
N HIS A 145 -7.94 -17.21 -2.94
CA HIS A 145 -6.53 -17.36 -2.60
C HIS A 145 -5.88 -15.99 -2.43
N LYS A 146 -5.07 -15.82 -1.39
CA LYS A 146 -4.37 -14.57 -1.11
C LYS A 146 -2.88 -14.78 -0.96
N SER A 147 -2.14 -13.96 -1.70
CA SER A 147 -0.71 -13.76 -1.54
C SER A 147 -0.42 -12.35 -1.00
N TYR A 148 0.66 -12.23 -0.23
CA TYR A 148 1.01 -11.02 0.51
C TYR A 148 2.39 -10.55 0.08
N TRP A 149 2.46 -9.34 -0.46
CA TRP A 149 3.67 -8.81 -1.09
C TRP A 149 4.16 -7.59 -0.33
N ALA A 150 5.46 -7.54 -0.03
CA ALA A 150 6.07 -6.43 0.67
C ALA A 150 7.49 -6.17 0.15
N MET A 151 8.09 -5.03 0.52
CA MET A 151 9.49 -4.76 0.22
C MET A 151 10.44 -5.73 0.96
N ALA A 152 10.05 -6.16 2.16
CA ALA A 152 10.70 -7.16 2.99
C ALA A 152 9.66 -7.80 3.93
N HIS A 153 9.95 -8.98 4.47
CA HIS A 153 9.14 -9.66 5.49
C HIS A 153 10.04 -10.02 6.67
N GLY A 154 9.55 -9.90 7.90
CA GLY A 154 10.33 -10.16 9.12
C GLY A 154 9.99 -11.46 9.87
N GLY A 155 8.79 -12.02 9.67
CA GLY A 155 8.29 -13.15 10.44
C GLY A 155 7.88 -14.38 9.61
N GLU A 156 7.40 -15.41 10.32
CA GLU A 156 6.90 -16.67 9.75
C GLU A 156 5.49 -16.55 9.14
N ALA A 157 4.75 -15.50 9.53
CA ALA A 157 3.42 -15.18 9.01
C ALA A 157 3.43 -13.80 8.36
N PRO A 158 2.60 -13.56 7.31
CA PRO A 158 2.50 -12.24 6.72
C PRO A 158 2.04 -11.19 7.74
N ASP A 159 2.92 -10.22 8.02
CA ASP A 159 2.59 -9.05 8.85
C ASP A 159 3.26 -7.80 8.29
N PHE A 160 2.48 -6.94 7.65
CA PHE A 160 2.98 -5.67 7.10
C PHE A 160 3.27 -4.62 8.17
N HIS A 161 2.78 -4.82 9.40
CA HIS A 161 3.07 -3.94 10.54
C HIS A 161 4.42 -4.23 11.19
N ASP A 162 5.12 -5.30 10.77
CA ASP A 162 6.48 -5.58 11.21
C ASP A 162 7.43 -4.47 10.71
N PRO A 163 8.21 -3.82 11.60
CA PRO A 163 9.19 -2.80 11.23
C PRO A 163 10.21 -3.26 10.16
N ALA A 164 10.40 -4.57 9.97
CA ALA A 164 11.20 -5.12 8.88
C ALA A 164 10.66 -4.76 7.50
N CYS A 165 9.33 -4.58 7.34
CA CYS A 165 8.70 -4.18 6.08
C CYS A 165 9.03 -2.73 5.65
N PHE A 166 9.53 -1.90 6.58
CA PHE A 166 9.74 -0.47 6.41
C PHE A 166 11.15 -0.21 5.84
N HIS A 167 11.38 -0.69 4.62
CA HIS A 167 12.72 -0.75 4.03
C HIS A 167 13.11 0.53 3.25
N GLY A 168 12.14 1.27 2.75
CA GLY A 168 12.38 2.50 1.99
C GLY A 168 12.69 3.70 2.88
N HIS A 169 13.36 4.71 2.33
CA HIS A 169 13.59 6.00 2.98
C HIS A 169 12.96 7.12 2.17
N LEU A 170 12.22 7.99 2.83
CA LEU A 170 11.53 9.14 2.26
C LEU A 170 12.06 10.42 2.91
N THR A 171 12.64 11.29 2.10
CA THR A 171 13.08 12.63 2.49
C THR A 171 12.11 13.67 1.96
N ALA A 172 12.09 14.87 2.57
CA ALA A 172 11.32 15.97 2.03
C ALA A 172 11.61 16.20 0.54
N PRO A 173 10.61 16.61 -0.27
CA PRO A 173 10.87 17.04 -1.63
C PRO A 173 11.95 18.12 -1.59
N SER A 174 12.93 18.03 -2.49
CA SER A 174 13.81 19.18 -2.70
C SER A 174 12.92 20.35 -3.13
N GLY A 175 13.15 21.53 -2.55
CA GLY A 175 12.42 22.74 -2.95
C GLY A 175 12.54 22.99 -4.47
N PRO A 176 11.67 23.84 -5.03
CA PRO A 176 11.62 24.11 -6.46
C PRO A 176 12.98 24.50 -7.06
#